data_AF-A0A1H4Q3C8-F1
#
_entry.id   AF-A0A1H4Q3C8-F1
#
_cell.length_a   1.000
_cell.length_b   1.000
_cell.length_c   1.000
_cell.angle_alpha   90.00
_cell.angle_beta   90.00
_cell.angle_gamma   90.00
#
_symmetry.space_group_name_H-M   'P 1'
#
loop_
_entity.id
_entity.type
_entity.pdbx_description
1 polymer ?
#
loop_
_entity_poly.entity_id
_entity_poly.type
_entity_poly.pdbx_seq_one_letter_code
_entity_poly.pdbx_strand_id
1 'polypeptide(L)'
;MKALSLKRRHPLAAIALLLLGLLFTGGLYAAASTANQAKAETQSYSASDAAEGKKLFVANCSTCHGMGAAGTKDGPSLVGVGAAAVDFQVGTGRMPMQMNGPQAQIKPKQFNEEQTRQLAAYVASLAPGPSVPDAHILDEKGDAAKGGELFRVNCAMCHNAAAAGGALTRGKFAPTLHGVESKHIYEAMVTGPQNMPVFSDANISPEGKRDIITFLKTIENNPSPGGADLGALGPVSEGLFVWTAGLAVIIGFTIWLTSRSS
;
A
#
# COMPACT_ATOMS: atom_id res chain seq x y z
N MET A 1 -59.57 26.34 -0.54
CA MET A 1 -58.92 25.16 0.07
C MET A 1 -59.77 23.87 0.12
N LYS A 2 -60.93 23.76 -0.55
CA LYS A 2 -61.77 22.53 -0.51
C LYS A 2 -61.54 21.53 -1.66
N ALA A 3 -60.98 21.95 -2.79
CA ALA A 3 -60.79 21.09 -3.98
C ALA A 3 -59.66 20.05 -3.84
N LEU A 4 -58.60 20.36 -3.09
CA LEU A 4 -57.47 19.45 -2.84
C LEU A 4 -57.85 18.31 -1.88
N SER A 5 -58.85 18.52 -1.02
CA SER A 5 -59.32 17.53 -0.03
C SER A 5 -60.08 16.36 -0.67
N LEU A 6 -60.85 16.61 -1.74
CA LEU A 6 -61.67 15.59 -2.41
C LEU A 6 -60.86 14.66 -3.32
N LYS A 7 -59.68 15.08 -3.78
CA LYS A 7 -58.79 14.27 -4.64
C LYS A 7 -57.77 13.42 -3.88
N ARG A 8 -57.66 13.55 -2.55
CA ARG A 8 -56.71 12.78 -1.71
C ARG A 8 -56.94 11.26 -1.73
N ARG A 9 -58.14 10.79 -2.07
CA ARG A 9 -58.52 9.36 -2.07
C ARG A 9 -58.57 8.73 -3.46
N HIS A 10 -58.16 9.46 -4.51
CA HIS A 10 -58.19 8.94 -5.88
C HIS A 10 -56.97 8.02 -6.12
N PRO A 11 -57.12 6.82 -6.73
CA PRO A 11 -56.02 5.88 -6.93
C PRO A 11 -54.84 6.47 -7.71
N LEU A 12 -55.11 7.41 -8.62
CA LEU A 12 -54.05 8.14 -9.36
C LEU A 12 -53.16 9.02 -8.46
N ALA A 13 -53.63 9.46 -7.30
CA ALA A 13 -52.82 10.22 -6.35
C ALA A 13 -51.73 9.34 -5.70
N ALA A 14 -52.03 8.05 -5.46
CA ALA A 14 -51.06 7.09 -4.94
C ALA A 14 -49.96 6.78 -5.98
N ILE A 15 -50.34 6.62 -7.24
CA ILE A 15 -49.39 6.41 -8.36
C ILE A 15 -48.50 7.64 -8.56
N ALA A 16 -49.08 8.84 -8.51
CA ALA A 16 -48.32 10.08 -8.62
C ALA A 16 -47.31 10.26 -7.48
N LEU A 17 -47.69 9.93 -6.24
CA LEU A 17 -46.79 9.98 -5.08
C LEU A 17 -45.68 8.92 -5.15
N LEU A 18 -45.98 7.72 -5.64
CA LEU A 18 -44.97 6.67 -5.87
C LEU A 18 -43.96 7.08 -6.94
N LEU A 19 -44.41 7.63 -8.07
CA LEU A 19 -43.51 8.13 -9.12
C LEU A 19 -42.66 9.29 -8.62
N LEU A 20 -43.25 10.23 -7.87
CA LEU A 20 -42.51 11.33 -7.28
C LEU A 20 -41.46 10.82 -6.28
N GLY A 21 -41.82 9.84 -5.45
CA GLY A 21 -40.90 9.18 -4.53
C GLY A 21 -39.74 8.50 -5.26
N LEU A 22 -40.03 7.72 -6.30
CA LEU A 22 -39.02 7.02 -7.11
C LEU A 22 -38.06 8.00 -7.80
N LEU A 23 -38.60 9.08 -8.38
CA LEU A 23 -37.81 10.12 -9.04
C LEU A 23 -36.95 10.87 -8.04
N PHE A 24 -37.46 11.14 -6.83
CA PHE A 24 -36.72 11.82 -5.78
C PHE A 24 -35.59 10.94 -5.24
N THR A 25 -35.87 9.66 -4.96
CA THR A 25 -34.84 8.70 -4.51
C THR A 25 -33.83 8.39 -5.61
N GLY A 26 -34.26 8.25 -6.86
CA GLY A 26 -33.38 8.01 -8.01
C GLY A 26 -32.52 9.23 -8.33
N GLY A 27 -33.08 10.44 -8.23
CA GLY A 27 -32.36 11.70 -8.39
C GLY A 27 -31.34 11.95 -7.28
N LEU A 28 -31.70 11.67 -6.02
CA LEU A 28 -30.77 11.73 -4.89
C LEU A 28 -29.66 10.69 -5.00
N TYR A 29 -29.97 9.46 -5.40
CA TYR A 29 -28.98 8.41 -5.62
C TYR A 29 -28.02 8.76 -6.77
N ALA A 30 -28.54 9.30 -7.88
CA ALA A 30 -27.71 9.78 -8.99
C ALA A 30 -26.83 10.96 -8.57
N ALA A 31 -27.38 11.94 -7.85
CA ALA A 31 -26.59 13.08 -7.35
C ALA A 31 -25.51 12.63 -6.35
N ALA A 32 -25.84 11.72 -5.43
CA ALA A 32 -24.89 11.15 -4.47
C ALA A 32 -23.82 10.29 -5.14
N SER A 33 -24.17 9.53 -6.18
CA SER A 33 -23.18 8.75 -6.95
C SER A 33 -22.29 9.65 -7.80
N THR A 34 -22.79 10.79 -8.28
CA THR A 34 -21.97 11.78 -8.98
C THR A 34 -21.05 12.54 -8.00
N ALA A 35 -21.50 12.78 -6.77
CA ALA A 35 -20.65 13.35 -5.71
C ALA A 35 -19.59 12.35 -5.20
N ASN A 36 -19.89 11.05 -5.24
CA ASN A 36 -18.95 9.96 -4.94
C ASN A 36 -18.07 9.56 -6.13
N GLN A 37 -18.33 10.07 -7.34
CA GLN A 37 -17.31 10.10 -8.38
C GLN A 37 -16.30 11.16 -7.97
N ALA A 38 -15.37 10.76 -7.10
CA ALA A 38 -14.10 11.44 -6.94
C ALA A 38 -13.60 11.79 -8.35
N LYS A 39 -13.48 13.09 -8.65
CA LYS A 39 -12.68 13.54 -9.77
C LYS A 39 -11.28 12.98 -9.55
N ALA A 40 -11.00 11.86 -10.19
CA ALA A 40 -9.66 11.31 -10.29
C ALA A 40 -8.89 12.25 -11.22
N GLU A 41 -8.38 13.36 -10.68
CA GLU A 41 -7.25 14.09 -11.27
C GLU A 41 -5.93 13.38 -10.94
N THR A 42 -5.90 12.05 -11.03
CA THR A 42 -4.66 11.28 -11.10
C THR A 42 -4.12 11.36 -12.52
N GLN A 43 -2.79 11.29 -12.68
CA GLN A 43 -2.10 11.16 -13.98
C GLN A 43 -2.98 10.44 -15.00
N SER A 44 -3.54 11.21 -15.93
CA SER A 44 -4.57 10.71 -16.83
C SER A 44 -3.92 9.76 -17.83
N TYR A 45 -4.12 8.47 -17.64
CA TYR A 45 -3.70 7.46 -18.60
C TYR A 45 -4.39 7.72 -19.94
N SER A 46 -3.61 7.77 -21.02
CA SER A 46 -4.17 7.87 -22.35
C SER A 46 -4.73 6.51 -22.79
N ALA A 47 -5.65 6.52 -23.77
CA ALA A 47 -6.10 5.29 -24.41
C ALA A 47 -4.92 4.52 -25.07
N SER A 48 -3.88 5.25 -25.48
CA SER A 48 -2.64 4.65 -26.01
C SER A 48 -1.86 3.90 -24.93
N ASP A 49 -1.77 4.44 -23.71
CA ASP A 49 -1.09 3.76 -22.59
C ASP A 49 -1.76 2.42 -22.28
N ALA A 50 -3.10 2.41 -22.21
CA ALA A 50 -3.85 1.18 -21.96
C ALA A 50 -3.72 0.18 -23.11
N ALA A 51 -3.67 0.64 -24.37
CA ALA A 51 -3.48 -0.22 -25.53
C ALA A 51 -2.09 -0.86 -25.56
N GLU A 52 -1.04 -0.11 -25.24
CA GLU A 52 0.33 -0.64 -25.16
C GLU A 52 0.50 -1.56 -23.94
N GLY A 53 -0.08 -1.16 -22.80
CA GLY A 53 -0.15 -1.97 -21.60
C GLY A 53 -0.82 -3.33 -21.84
N LYS A 54 -1.88 -3.37 -22.66
CA LYS A 54 -2.52 -4.63 -23.04
C LYS A 54 -1.57 -5.56 -23.79
N LYS A 55 -0.74 -5.04 -24.70
CA LYS A 55 0.24 -5.87 -25.43
C LYS A 55 1.28 -6.46 -24.47
N LEU A 56 1.82 -5.63 -23.58
CA LEU A 56 2.75 -6.07 -22.53
C LEU A 56 2.10 -7.13 -21.63
N PHE A 57 0.85 -6.90 -21.22
CA PHE A 57 0.10 -7.82 -20.38
C PHE A 57 -0.13 -9.18 -21.06
N VAL A 58 -0.56 -9.17 -22.33
CA VAL A 58 -0.79 -10.40 -23.10
C VAL A 58 0.51 -11.20 -23.22
N ALA A 59 1.63 -10.53 -23.49
CA ALA A 59 2.92 -11.20 -23.67
C ALA A 59 3.52 -11.76 -22.38
N ASN A 60 3.28 -11.14 -21.22
CA ASN A 60 4.04 -11.42 -20.00
C ASN A 60 3.21 -11.91 -18.80
N CYS A 61 1.91 -11.61 -18.76
CA CYS A 61 1.08 -11.80 -17.56
C CYS A 61 -0.12 -12.73 -17.80
N SER A 62 -0.60 -12.83 -19.04
CA SER A 62 -1.83 -13.53 -19.41
C SER A 62 -1.83 -15.02 -19.10
N THR A 63 -0.67 -15.67 -19.07
CA THR A 63 -0.55 -17.10 -18.72
C THR A 63 -1.10 -17.39 -17.32
N CYS A 64 -0.81 -16.53 -16.34
CA CYS A 64 -1.27 -16.73 -14.96
C CYS A 64 -2.55 -15.94 -14.67
N HIS A 65 -2.69 -14.73 -15.22
CA HIS A 65 -3.83 -13.85 -14.91
C HIS A 65 -4.97 -13.94 -15.95
N GLY A 66 -4.83 -14.76 -16.99
CA GLY A 66 -5.81 -14.92 -18.07
C GLY A 66 -5.76 -13.77 -19.09
N MET A 67 -6.26 -14.01 -20.30
CA MET A 67 -6.24 -13.03 -21.40
C MET A 67 -6.97 -11.71 -21.08
N GLY A 68 -8.04 -11.79 -20.28
CA GLY A 68 -8.81 -10.62 -19.81
C GLY A 68 -8.45 -10.17 -18.39
N ALA A 69 -7.34 -10.63 -17.83
CA ALA A 69 -6.95 -10.39 -16.44
C ALA A 69 -7.96 -10.89 -15.38
N ALA A 70 -8.87 -11.79 -15.76
CA ALA A 70 -9.91 -12.36 -14.90
C ALA A 70 -9.38 -13.40 -13.88
N GLY A 71 -8.10 -13.74 -13.96
CA GLY A 71 -7.47 -14.77 -13.14
C GLY A 71 -7.59 -16.16 -13.76
N THR A 72 -6.76 -17.07 -13.26
CA THR A 72 -6.78 -18.50 -13.55
C THR A 72 -6.53 -19.28 -12.25
N LYS A 73 -6.36 -20.60 -12.33
CA LYS A 73 -5.87 -21.39 -11.19
C LYS A 73 -4.43 -21.03 -10.78
N ASP A 74 -3.65 -20.45 -11.69
CA ASP A 74 -2.22 -20.16 -11.53
C ASP A 74 -1.97 -18.69 -11.14
N GLY A 75 -3.00 -17.84 -11.10
CA GLY A 75 -2.89 -16.45 -10.69
C GLY A 75 -4.24 -15.79 -10.43
N PRO A 76 -4.33 -14.85 -9.46
CA PRO A 76 -5.59 -14.21 -9.11
C PRO A 76 -6.11 -13.29 -10.22
N SER A 77 -7.37 -12.88 -10.11
CA SER A 77 -7.90 -11.79 -10.93
C SER A 77 -7.16 -10.48 -10.63
N LEU A 78 -6.93 -9.68 -11.67
CA LEU A 78 -6.43 -8.30 -11.55
C LEU A 78 -7.54 -7.27 -11.81
N VAL A 79 -8.78 -7.71 -12.08
CA VAL A 79 -9.90 -6.79 -12.24
C VAL A 79 -10.20 -6.12 -10.89
N GLY A 80 -10.08 -4.79 -10.84
CA GLY A 80 -10.39 -3.97 -9.66
C GLY A 80 -9.26 -3.84 -8.64
N VAL A 81 -8.08 -4.42 -8.88
CA VAL A 81 -6.91 -4.26 -7.98
C VAL A 81 -6.32 -2.84 -8.05
N GLY A 82 -6.59 -2.11 -9.13
CA GLY A 82 -6.16 -0.73 -9.33
C GLY A 82 -4.76 -0.56 -9.92
N ALA A 83 -4.48 0.67 -10.37
CA ALA A 83 -3.21 1.04 -10.98
C ALA A 83 -2.05 1.01 -9.96
N ALA A 84 -2.32 1.44 -8.71
CA ALA A 84 -1.34 1.44 -7.62
C ALA A 84 -0.79 0.03 -7.31
N ALA A 85 -1.63 -1.01 -7.42
CA ALA A 85 -1.19 -2.38 -7.17
C ALA A 85 -0.21 -2.86 -8.25
N VAL A 86 -0.44 -2.46 -9.50
CA VAL A 86 0.45 -2.79 -10.60
C VAL A 86 1.77 -2.02 -10.49
N ASP A 87 1.70 -0.70 -10.24
CA ASP A 87 2.91 0.11 -10.05
C ASP A 87 3.76 -0.41 -8.89
N PHE A 88 3.13 -0.74 -7.76
CA PHE A 88 3.82 -1.35 -6.63
C PHE A 88 4.43 -2.71 -6.99
N GLN A 89 3.64 -3.67 -7.48
CA GLN A 89 4.14 -5.04 -7.67
C GLN A 89 5.17 -5.12 -8.80
N VAL A 90 4.94 -4.42 -9.91
CA VAL A 90 5.84 -4.45 -11.07
C VAL A 90 7.00 -3.48 -10.88
N GLY A 91 6.74 -2.26 -10.41
CA GLY A 91 7.74 -1.22 -10.19
C GLY A 91 8.72 -1.53 -9.06
N THR A 92 8.33 -2.31 -8.05
CA THR A 92 9.27 -2.87 -7.05
C THR A 92 9.95 -4.15 -7.51
N GLY A 93 9.59 -4.69 -8.68
CA GLY A 93 10.15 -5.92 -9.21
C GLY A 93 9.67 -7.19 -8.51
N ARG A 94 8.51 -7.20 -7.83
CA ARG A 94 7.92 -8.44 -7.28
C ARG A 94 7.22 -9.26 -8.36
N MET A 95 6.42 -8.58 -9.17
CA MET A 95 5.78 -9.15 -10.37
C MET A 95 6.59 -8.81 -11.63
N PRO A 96 6.57 -9.67 -12.66
CA PRO A 96 6.05 -11.04 -12.69
C PRO A 96 6.85 -11.98 -11.77
N MET A 97 6.22 -12.89 -11.04
CA MET A 97 6.95 -13.77 -10.10
C MET A 97 7.91 -14.71 -10.84
N GLN A 98 9.13 -14.89 -10.31
CA GLN A 98 10.10 -15.87 -10.84
C GLN A 98 9.83 -17.29 -10.34
N MET A 99 9.26 -17.44 -9.15
CA MET A 99 8.98 -18.73 -8.54
C MET A 99 7.81 -18.63 -7.57
N ASN A 100 7.12 -19.75 -7.37
CA ASN A 100 6.11 -19.88 -6.33
C ASN A 100 6.79 -20.04 -4.97
N GLY A 101 6.28 -19.36 -3.96
CA GLY A 101 6.81 -19.41 -2.59
C GLY A 101 5.85 -18.78 -1.58
N PRO A 102 6.22 -18.72 -0.29
CA PRO A 102 5.38 -18.14 0.76
C PRO A 102 5.01 -16.68 0.50
N GLN A 103 5.89 -15.94 -0.18
CA GLN A 103 5.70 -14.57 -0.62
C GLN A 103 6.55 -14.22 -1.84
N ALA A 104 6.10 -13.26 -2.66
CA ALA A 104 6.87 -12.77 -3.79
C ALA A 104 8.06 -11.92 -3.32
N GLN A 105 9.26 -12.30 -3.75
CA GLN A 105 10.50 -11.60 -3.44
C GLN A 105 10.73 -10.43 -4.39
N ILE A 106 11.50 -9.44 -3.94
CA ILE A 106 12.02 -8.39 -4.80
C ILE A 106 13.08 -9.00 -5.72
N LYS A 107 13.02 -8.67 -7.00
CA LYS A 107 14.03 -9.04 -8.00
C LYS A 107 14.32 -7.84 -8.92
N PRO A 108 15.36 -7.90 -9.77
CA PRO A 108 15.58 -6.86 -10.77
C PRO A 108 14.31 -6.61 -11.60
N LYS A 109 13.98 -5.33 -11.80
CA LYS A 109 12.79 -4.91 -12.53
C LYS A 109 12.89 -5.41 -13.97
N GLN A 110 11.85 -6.09 -14.45
CA GLN A 110 11.78 -6.57 -15.84
C GLN A 110 11.24 -5.51 -16.79
N PHE A 111 10.49 -4.55 -16.25
CA PHE A 111 9.87 -3.45 -16.98
C PHE A 111 10.47 -2.13 -16.50
N ASN A 112 10.61 -1.18 -17.42
CA ASN A 112 10.94 0.19 -17.06
C ASN A 112 9.69 0.94 -16.54
N GLU A 113 9.87 2.19 -16.11
CA GLU A 113 8.79 3.01 -15.55
C GLU A 113 7.65 3.25 -16.54
N GLU A 114 7.97 3.51 -17.81
CA GLU A 114 6.99 3.71 -18.88
C GLU A 114 6.12 2.47 -19.09
N GLN A 115 6.74 1.29 -19.22
CA GLN A 115 6.05 0.03 -19.38
C GLN A 115 5.22 -0.33 -18.15
N THR A 116 5.71 -0.02 -16.95
CA THR A 116 4.98 -0.21 -15.70
C THR A 116 3.74 0.68 -15.67
N ARG A 117 3.88 1.96 -16.05
CA ARG A 117 2.76 2.89 -16.17
C ARG A 117 1.71 2.42 -17.18
N GLN A 118 2.14 1.90 -18.33
CA GLN A 118 1.26 1.34 -19.36
C GLN A 118 0.51 0.09 -18.86
N LEU A 119 1.21 -0.83 -18.19
CA LEU A 119 0.58 -1.99 -17.55
C LEU A 119 -0.47 -1.57 -16.49
N ALA A 120 -0.14 -0.57 -15.67
CA ALA A 120 -1.04 -0.01 -14.67
C ALA A 120 -2.28 0.64 -15.33
N ALA A 121 -2.09 1.38 -16.43
CA ALA A 121 -3.15 1.97 -17.24
C ALA A 121 -4.12 0.91 -17.78
N TYR A 122 -3.58 -0.19 -18.32
CA TYR A 122 -4.40 -1.28 -18.83
C TYR A 122 -5.26 -1.90 -17.74
N VAL A 123 -4.67 -2.25 -16.58
CA VAL A 123 -5.42 -2.86 -15.47
C VAL A 123 -6.47 -1.90 -14.90
N ALA A 124 -6.14 -0.61 -14.78
CA ALA A 124 -7.07 0.43 -14.36
C ALA A 124 -8.25 0.60 -15.33
N SER A 125 -8.06 0.33 -16.62
CA SER A 125 -9.14 0.36 -17.62
C SER A 125 -10.17 -0.77 -17.47
N LEU A 126 -9.84 -1.86 -16.76
CA LEU A 126 -10.71 -3.03 -16.65
C LEU A 126 -11.80 -2.85 -15.59
N ALA A 127 -11.46 -2.20 -14.47
CA ALA A 127 -12.40 -1.83 -13.42
C ALA A 127 -11.79 -0.78 -12.48
N PRO A 128 -12.63 0.01 -11.76
CA PRO A 128 -12.16 0.96 -10.75
C PRO A 128 -11.36 0.25 -9.65
N GLY A 129 -10.31 0.91 -9.18
CA GLY A 129 -9.49 0.46 -8.06
C GLY A 129 -8.54 1.58 -7.62
N PRO A 130 -7.72 1.36 -6.59
CA PRO A 130 -6.76 2.34 -6.10
C PRO A 130 -5.83 2.87 -7.20
N SER A 131 -5.74 4.18 -7.34
CA SER A 131 -4.87 4.86 -8.29
C SER A 131 -3.53 5.24 -7.65
N VAL A 132 -2.52 5.50 -8.50
CA VAL A 132 -1.23 6.04 -8.06
C VAL A 132 -1.47 7.42 -7.41
N PRO A 133 -0.89 7.70 -6.23
CA PRO A 133 -1.15 8.93 -5.49
C PRO A 133 -0.65 10.19 -6.20
N ASP A 134 -1.27 11.32 -5.87
CA ASP A 134 -0.83 12.64 -6.31
C ASP A 134 0.51 13.04 -5.69
N ALA A 135 1.27 13.86 -6.42
CA ALA A 135 2.61 14.29 -6.00
C ALA A 135 2.64 14.97 -4.62
N HIS A 136 1.56 15.67 -4.22
CA HIS A 136 1.50 16.36 -2.93
C HIS A 136 1.48 15.39 -1.74
N ILE A 137 0.97 14.16 -1.92
CA ILE A 137 0.97 13.10 -0.90
C ILE A 137 2.37 12.54 -0.70
N LEU A 138 3.22 12.65 -1.72
CA LEU A 138 4.55 12.08 -1.77
C LEU A 138 5.67 13.10 -1.48
N ASP A 139 5.33 14.32 -1.06
CA ASP A 139 6.29 15.42 -0.89
C ASP A 139 7.12 15.31 0.40
N GLU A 140 6.82 14.33 1.25
CA GLU A 140 7.50 14.04 2.52
C GLU A 140 7.41 15.18 3.55
N LYS A 141 6.45 16.12 3.40
CA LYS A 141 6.28 17.29 4.29
C LYS A 141 5.03 17.20 5.19
N GLY A 142 4.63 15.99 5.57
CA GLY A 142 3.61 15.74 6.59
C GLY A 142 4.10 15.99 8.02
N ASP A 143 3.27 15.66 9.00
CA ASP A 143 3.61 15.67 10.41
C ASP A 143 4.28 14.33 10.81
N ALA A 144 5.60 14.35 10.98
CA ALA A 144 6.37 13.17 11.39
C ALA A 144 5.96 12.61 12.76
N ALA A 145 5.53 13.48 13.70
CA ALA A 145 5.12 13.03 15.03
C ALA A 145 3.80 12.27 14.95
N LYS A 146 2.83 12.82 14.21
CA LYS A 146 1.55 12.13 13.95
C LYS A 146 1.74 10.86 13.14
N GLY A 147 2.58 10.92 12.12
CA GLY A 147 2.95 9.76 11.31
C GLY A 147 3.57 8.64 12.13
N GLY A 148 4.44 8.97 13.08
CA GLY A 148 5.02 8.00 14.01
C GLY A 148 4.00 7.37 14.93
N GLU A 149 3.02 8.12 15.42
CA GLU A 149 1.90 7.58 16.20
C GLU A 149 1.10 6.56 15.35
N LEU A 150 0.68 6.96 14.16
CA LEU A 150 -0.07 6.10 13.25
C LEU A 150 0.72 4.84 12.87
N PHE A 151 2.01 4.98 12.57
CA PHE A 151 2.88 3.85 12.24
C PHE A 151 3.02 2.87 13.41
N ARG A 152 3.22 3.35 14.63
CA ARG A 152 3.36 2.48 15.81
C ARG A 152 2.08 1.71 16.12
N VAL A 153 0.92 2.34 15.92
CA VAL A 153 -0.38 1.72 16.17
C VAL A 153 -0.75 0.70 15.08
N ASN A 154 -0.40 0.95 13.81
CA ASN A 154 -0.93 0.17 12.69
C ASN A 154 0.10 -0.74 12.01
N CYS A 155 1.40 -0.40 12.05
CA CYS A 155 2.41 -1.00 11.18
C CYS A 155 3.56 -1.66 11.95
N ALA A 156 3.97 -1.07 13.08
CA ALA A 156 5.16 -1.50 13.83
C ALA A 156 5.06 -2.94 14.37
N MET A 157 3.83 -3.45 14.56
CA MET A 157 3.59 -4.83 14.98
C MET A 157 4.13 -5.87 14.00
N CYS A 158 4.23 -5.50 12.71
CA CYS A 158 4.81 -6.33 11.66
C CYS A 158 6.18 -5.81 11.21
N HIS A 159 6.32 -4.50 11.02
CA HIS A 159 7.51 -3.89 10.42
C HIS A 159 8.57 -3.44 11.43
N ASN A 160 8.41 -3.73 12.73
CA ASN A 160 9.25 -3.21 13.82
C ASN A 160 9.05 -1.68 14.03
N ALA A 161 9.25 -1.19 15.26
CA ALA A 161 9.13 0.23 15.61
C ALA A 161 10.11 1.14 14.86
N ALA A 162 11.27 0.61 14.49
CA ALA A 162 12.28 1.27 13.65
C ALA A 162 12.10 0.97 12.15
N ALA A 163 11.02 0.31 11.74
CA ALA A 163 10.74 -0.06 10.35
C ALA A 163 11.75 -1.05 9.72
N ALA A 164 12.51 -1.78 10.55
CA ALA A 164 13.50 -2.77 10.13
C ALA A 164 12.91 -4.06 9.52
N GLY A 165 11.60 -4.27 9.65
CA GLY A 165 10.92 -5.51 9.24
C GLY A 165 10.75 -6.52 10.38
N GLY A 166 10.18 -7.68 10.05
CA GLY A 166 9.87 -8.71 11.05
C GLY A 166 9.44 -10.03 10.45
N ALA A 167 9.63 -11.12 11.18
CA ALA A 167 9.18 -12.45 10.75
C ALA A 167 7.67 -12.60 10.91
N LEU A 168 7.02 -13.25 9.94
CA LEU A 168 5.61 -13.66 10.00
C LEU A 168 5.49 -15.18 9.99
N THR A 169 4.27 -15.66 10.21
CA THR A 169 3.97 -17.09 10.19
C THR A 169 4.24 -17.72 8.81
N ARG A 170 4.56 -19.02 8.80
CA ARG A 170 4.70 -19.84 7.58
C ARG A 170 5.77 -19.34 6.60
N GLY A 171 6.90 -18.84 7.11
CA GLY A 171 8.03 -18.41 6.29
C GLY A 171 7.83 -17.08 5.54
N LYS A 172 6.77 -16.34 5.90
CA LYS A 172 6.54 -14.98 5.42
C LYS A 172 7.31 -13.99 6.29
N PHE A 173 7.52 -12.78 5.80
CA PHE A 173 8.15 -11.70 6.55
C PHE A 173 7.70 -10.33 6.06
N ALA A 174 7.66 -9.37 6.97
CA ALA A 174 7.47 -7.97 6.69
C ALA A 174 8.84 -7.42 6.29
N PRO A 175 8.98 -6.88 5.08
CA PRO A 175 10.26 -6.31 4.65
C PRO A 175 10.60 -5.07 5.48
N THR A 176 11.89 -4.72 5.48
CA THR A 176 12.33 -3.38 5.88
C THR A 176 11.65 -2.31 5.03
N LEU A 177 11.35 -1.16 5.63
CA LEU A 177 10.81 0.01 4.92
C LEU A 177 11.88 1.07 4.65
N HIS A 178 13.13 0.83 5.07
CA HIS A 178 14.27 1.67 4.68
C HIS A 178 14.57 1.50 3.18
N GLY A 179 14.92 2.60 2.51
CA GLY A 179 15.24 2.62 1.08
C GLY A 179 14.04 2.44 0.16
N VAL A 180 12.81 2.45 0.68
CA VAL A 180 11.59 2.30 -0.13
C VAL A 180 11.11 3.67 -0.60
N GLU A 181 10.85 3.84 -1.89
CA GLU A 181 10.29 5.08 -2.44
C GLU A 181 8.94 5.43 -1.79
N SER A 182 8.71 6.71 -1.52
CA SER A 182 7.49 7.24 -0.91
C SER A 182 6.22 6.81 -1.65
N LYS A 183 6.28 6.75 -2.99
CA LYS A 183 5.17 6.24 -3.82
C LYS A 183 4.80 4.80 -3.46
N HIS A 184 5.80 3.93 -3.33
CA HIS A 184 5.59 2.51 -3.05
C HIS A 184 5.17 2.26 -1.60
N ILE A 185 5.56 3.12 -0.66
CA ILE A 185 5.03 3.09 0.72
C ILE A 185 3.53 3.39 0.70
N TYR A 186 3.10 4.43 -0.02
CA TYR A 186 1.69 4.76 -0.17
C TYR A 186 0.89 3.62 -0.82
N GLU A 187 1.39 3.11 -1.94
CA GLU A 187 0.74 2.05 -2.69
C GLU A 187 0.64 0.76 -1.86
N ALA A 188 1.66 0.43 -1.08
CA ALA A 188 1.59 -0.70 -0.16
C ALA A 188 0.45 -0.53 0.87
N MET A 189 0.29 0.66 1.44
CA MET A 189 -0.79 0.92 2.40
C MET A 189 -2.18 0.77 1.75
N VAL A 190 -2.39 1.34 0.56
CA VAL A 190 -3.72 1.33 -0.07
C VAL A 190 -4.06 0.01 -0.78
N THR A 191 -3.07 -0.78 -1.18
CA THR A 191 -3.28 -2.04 -1.92
C THR A 191 -3.17 -3.29 -1.04
N GLY A 192 -2.53 -3.20 0.13
CA GLY A 192 -2.34 -4.34 1.03
C GLY A 192 -1.62 -5.51 0.36
N PRO A 193 -0.35 -5.35 -0.08
CA PRO A 193 0.32 -6.37 -0.85
C PRO A 193 0.54 -7.65 -0.02
N GLN A 194 0.24 -8.79 -0.63
CA GLN A 194 0.45 -10.12 -0.08
C GLN A 194 -0.30 -10.37 1.24
N ASN A 195 0.37 -10.23 2.39
CA ASN A 195 -0.21 -10.48 3.72
C ASN A 195 -0.44 -9.19 4.51
N MET A 196 -0.07 -8.04 3.93
CA MET A 196 -0.32 -6.74 4.53
C MET A 196 -1.80 -6.40 4.39
N PRO A 197 -2.50 -5.96 5.45
CA PRO A 197 -3.89 -5.54 5.33
C PRO A 197 -4.01 -4.26 4.49
N VAL A 198 -5.19 -4.06 3.90
CA VAL A 198 -5.52 -2.84 3.16
C VAL A 198 -5.87 -1.72 4.14
N PHE A 199 -5.19 -0.59 4.04
CA PHE A 199 -5.48 0.63 4.78
C PHE A 199 -6.22 1.62 3.86
N SER A 200 -7.55 1.50 3.83
CA SER A 200 -8.42 2.41 3.10
C SER A 200 -8.42 3.81 3.72
N ASP A 201 -8.92 4.80 2.97
CA ASP A 201 -9.00 6.19 3.42
C ASP A 201 -9.97 6.39 4.60
N ALA A 202 -10.84 5.40 4.86
CA ALA A 202 -11.69 5.37 6.05
C ALA A 202 -10.91 4.98 7.32
N ASN A 203 -9.82 4.23 7.20
CA ASN A 203 -8.99 3.79 8.33
C ASN A 203 -7.82 4.76 8.56
N ILE A 204 -7.14 5.15 7.49
CA ILE A 204 -6.03 6.11 7.51
C ILE A 204 -6.24 7.06 6.35
N SER A 205 -6.52 8.34 6.62
CA SER A 205 -6.75 9.34 5.59
C SER A 205 -5.53 9.53 4.68
N PRO A 206 -5.69 10.10 3.48
CA PRO A 206 -4.55 10.44 2.61
C PRO A 206 -3.47 11.27 3.31
N GLU A 207 -3.86 12.22 4.16
CA GLU A 207 -2.96 13.01 5.00
C GLU A 207 -2.26 12.14 6.05
N GLY A 208 -2.99 11.24 6.71
CA GLY A 208 -2.38 10.30 7.65
C GLY A 208 -1.36 9.37 6.98
N LYS A 209 -1.60 8.97 5.73
CA LYS A 209 -0.64 8.21 4.91
C LYS A 209 0.59 9.06 4.57
N ARG A 210 0.40 10.31 4.18
CA ARG A 210 1.48 11.29 3.97
C ARG A 210 2.32 11.49 5.23
N ASP A 211 1.69 11.59 6.40
CA ASP A 211 2.36 11.71 7.69
C ASP A 211 3.20 10.47 8.01
N ILE A 212 2.66 9.26 7.79
CA ILE A 212 3.41 8.00 7.94
C ILE A 212 4.64 7.97 7.02
N ILE A 213 4.49 8.38 5.76
CA ILE A 213 5.61 8.46 4.80
C ILE A 213 6.67 9.43 5.32
N THR A 214 6.27 10.62 5.77
CA THR A 214 7.19 11.60 6.35
C THR A 214 7.90 11.06 7.58
N PHE A 215 7.20 10.34 8.46
CA PHE A 215 7.82 9.69 9.61
C PHE A 215 8.88 8.66 9.18
N LEU A 216 8.54 7.77 8.24
CA LEU A 216 9.47 6.76 7.74
C LEU A 216 10.71 7.38 7.11
N LYS A 217 10.54 8.44 6.32
CA LYS A 217 11.65 9.19 5.73
C LYS A 217 12.48 9.95 6.76
N THR A 218 11.84 10.41 7.84
CA THR A 218 12.54 11.06 8.96
C THR A 218 13.44 10.07 9.69
N ILE A 219 12.96 8.88 10.03
CA ILE A 219 13.78 7.85 10.73
C ILE A 219 14.83 7.22 9.82
N GLU A 220 14.60 7.18 8.51
CA GLU A 220 15.58 6.73 7.52
C GLU A 220 16.75 7.73 7.41
N ASN A 221 16.45 9.04 7.38
CA ASN A 221 17.46 10.09 7.22
C ASN A 221 18.15 10.51 8.52
N ASN A 222 17.60 10.13 9.68
CA ASN A 222 18.19 10.42 11.00
C ASN A 222 18.52 9.11 11.75
N PRO A 223 19.47 8.31 11.23
CA PRO A 223 19.80 7.03 11.83
C PRO A 223 20.47 7.20 13.21
N SER A 224 19.97 6.44 14.18
CA SER A 224 20.59 6.11 15.49
C SER A 224 21.39 7.23 16.17
N PRO A 225 20.72 8.11 16.94
CA PRO A 225 21.41 9.04 17.83
C PRO A 225 22.14 8.26 18.94
N GLY A 226 23.47 8.19 18.88
CA GLY A 226 24.28 7.64 19.98
C GLY A 226 25.15 6.41 19.66
N GLY A 227 25.25 6.00 18.39
CA GLY A 227 26.21 4.96 17.99
C GLY A 227 25.67 4.03 16.90
N ALA A 228 26.30 2.86 16.77
CA ALA A 228 25.89 1.84 15.82
C ALA A 228 24.46 1.35 16.13
N ASP A 229 23.64 1.22 15.09
CA ASP A 229 22.23 0.81 15.20
C ASP A 229 22.05 -0.69 15.50
N LEU A 230 23.08 -1.50 15.25
CA LEU A 230 23.05 -2.97 15.32
C LEU A 230 21.83 -3.57 14.60
N GLY A 231 21.47 -3.00 13.45
CA GLY A 231 20.31 -3.41 12.66
C GLY A 231 18.94 -3.02 13.25
N ALA A 232 18.90 -2.19 14.28
CA ALA A 232 17.69 -1.66 14.92
C ALA A 232 16.69 -2.75 15.41
N LEU A 233 17.21 -3.92 15.78
CA LEU A 233 16.44 -5.04 16.35
C LEU A 233 16.38 -4.99 17.89
N GLY A 234 16.92 -3.93 18.50
CA GLY A 234 16.90 -3.68 19.93
C GLY A 234 17.67 -4.74 20.73
N PRO A 235 17.10 -5.28 21.82
CA PRO A 235 17.85 -6.03 22.83
C PRO A 235 18.47 -7.34 22.31
N VAL A 236 17.99 -7.87 21.18
CA VAL A 236 18.52 -9.10 20.61
C VAL A 236 19.91 -8.88 20.02
N SER A 237 20.06 -7.90 19.12
CA SER A 237 21.34 -7.63 18.47
C SER A 237 22.31 -6.94 19.43
N GLU A 238 21.81 -6.01 20.27
CA GLU A 238 22.57 -5.40 21.36
C GLU A 238 23.08 -6.45 22.35
N GLY A 239 22.22 -7.37 22.78
CA GLY A 239 22.58 -8.44 23.71
C GLY A 239 23.62 -9.38 23.11
N LEU A 240 23.49 -9.77 21.83
CA LEU A 240 24.47 -10.59 21.15
C LEU A 240 25.83 -9.88 21.05
N PHE A 241 25.84 -8.57 20.76
CA PHE A 241 27.06 -7.78 20.69
C PHE A 241 27.75 -7.70 22.06
N VAL A 242 27.00 -7.40 23.13
CA VAL A 242 27.53 -7.39 24.49
C VAL A 242 28.06 -8.77 24.89
N TRP A 243 27.36 -9.85 24.54
CA TRP A 243 27.75 -11.21 24.89
C TRP A 243 28.99 -11.69 24.13
N THR A 244 29.19 -11.23 22.89
CA THR A 244 30.34 -11.63 22.07
C THR A 244 31.51 -10.67 22.26
N ALA A 245 31.37 -9.43 21.83
CA ALA A 245 32.45 -8.43 21.89
C ALA A 245 32.68 -7.94 23.32
N GLY A 246 31.61 -7.61 24.04
CA GLY A 246 31.71 -7.10 25.42
C GLY A 246 32.37 -8.10 26.37
N LEU A 247 31.89 -9.34 26.40
CA LEU A 247 32.50 -10.39 27.23
C LEU A 247 33.90 -10.76 26.75
N ALA A 248 34.18 -10.82 25.44
CA ALA A 248 35.53 -11.08 24.94
C ALA A 248 36.54 -10.04 25.43
N VAL A 249 36.17 -8.76 25.43
CA VAL A 249 37.00 -7.67 25.97
C VAL A 249 37.24 -7.85 27.46
N ILE A 250 36.19 -8.14 28.24
CA ILE A 250 36.30 -8.37 29.70
C ILE A 250 37.20 -9.57 30.00
N ILE A 251 37.02 -10.69 29.30
CA ILE A 251 37.84 -11.89 29.45
C ILE A 251 39.30 -11.58 29.09
N GLY A 252 39.53 -10.85 27.99
CA GLY A 252 40.87 -10.42 27.57
C GLY A 252 41.58 -9.59 28.64
N PHE A 253 40.89 -8.59 29.21
CA PHE A 253 41.43 -7.80 30.32
C PHE A 253 41.66 -8.64 31.58
N THR A 254 40.77 -9.57 31.90
CA THR A 254 40.92 -10.45 33.06
C THR A 254 42.16 -11.34 32.92
N ILE A 255 42.36 -11.96 31.76
CA ILE A 255 43.56 -12.75 31.46
C ILE A 255 44.81 -11.88 31.52
N TRP A 256 44.78 -10.68 30.94
CA TRP A 256 45.91 -9.76 30.93
C TRP A 256 46.31 -9.26 32.33
N LEU A 257 45.32 -8.96 33.18
CA LEU A 257 45.58 -8.54 34.58
C LEU A 257 46.14 -9.69 35.40
N THR A 258 45.61 -10.91 35.24
CA THR A 258 46.06 -12.09 36.00
C THR A 258 47.39 -12.67 35.52
N SER A 259 47.78 -12.44 34.26
CA SER A 259 49.05 -12.92 33.71
C SER A 259 50.26 -12.06 34.09
N ARG A 260 50.04 -10.88 34.67
CA ARG A 260 51.11 -10.07 35.28
C ARG A 260 51.45 -10.64 36.65
N SER A 261 52.62 -11.26 36.76
CA SER A 261 53.21 -11.60 38.06
C SER A 261 53.38 -10.33 38.89
N SER A 262 53.00 -10.39 40.18
CA SER A 262 53.35 -9.37 41.17
C SER A 262 54.85 -9.09 41.21
#